data_AF-A0A6P1TB02-F1
#
_entry.id   AF-A0A6P1TB02-F1
#
_cell.length_a   1.000
_cell.length_b   1.000
_cell.length_c   1.000
_cell.angle_alpha   90.00
_cell.angle_beta   90.00
_cell.angle_gamma   90.00
#
_symmetry.space_group_name_H-M   'P 1'
#
loop_
_entity.id
_entity.type
_entity.pdbx_description
1 polymer ?
#
loop_
_entity_poly.entity_id
_entity_poly.type
_entity_poly.pdbx_seq_one_letter_code
_entity_poly.pdbx_strand_id
1 'polypeptide(L)'
;MPAFFRHCTLLLVLAHLLMIGGCAAPGQTRDEQRQNIRQTEREVLNALYQLKPDLRNDVARAPGYAVFSNVNVNLLLASASTGYGVAVSKSGERTYMKMGEVGVGLGLGIKDFRALFVFDSPEVMERFVERGWSFGGHADAAAKAQDKGVAVGGEVVVDGMRVYQLTESGIALQATLKGTKYWKDSELNFD
;
A
#
# COMPACT_ATOMS: atom_id res chain seq x y z
N MET A 1 -12.49 -39.21 31.18
CA MET A 1 -12.16 -37.87 30.63
C MET A 1 -11.33 -37.96 29.33
N PRO A 2 -11.90 -38.27 28.15
CA PRO A 2 -11.12 -38.18 26.89
C PRO A 2 -11.74 -37.29 25.79
N ALA A 3 -13.04 -37.00 25.83
CA ALA A 3 -13.71 -36.26 24.76
C ALA A 3 -13.35 -34.77 24.75
N PHE A 4 -13.27 -34.14 25.92
CA PHE A 4 -12.95 -32.71 26.07
C PHE A 4 -11.55 -32.36 25.55
N PHE A 5 -10.58 -33.25 25.80
CA PHE A 5 -9.20 -33.06 25.34
C PHE A 5 -9.11 -33.12 23.81
N ARG A 6 -9.85 -34.05 23.17
CA ARG A 6 -9.88 -34.24 21.71
C ARG A 6 -10.46 -33.04 20.96
N HIS A 7 -11.44 -32.35 21.55
CA HIS A 7 -12.03 -31.13 20.97
C HIS A 7 -11.10 -29.92 21.12
N CYS A 8 -10.38 -29.80 22.24
CA CYS A 8 -9.33 -28.79 22.41
C CYS A 8 -8.17 -28.98 21.42
N THR A 9 -7.74 -30.23 21.15
CA THR A 9 -6.70 -30.50 20.17
C THR A 9 -7.17 -30.21 18.74
N LEU A 10 -8.42 -30.54 18.40
CA LEU A 10 -8.99 -30.22 17.07
C LEU A 10 -9.11 -28.70 16.85
N LEU A 11 -9.54 -27.95 17.87
CA LEU A 11 -9.63 -26.48 17.81
C LEU A 11 -8.25 -25.81 17.68
N LEU A 12 -7.22 -26.34 18.34
CA LEU A 12 -5.84 -25.86 18.21
C LEU A 12 -5.24 -26.16 16.83
N VAL A 13 -5.55 -27.32 16.24
CA VAL A 13 -5.12 -27.69 14.88
C VAL A 13 -5.87 -26.86 13.82
N LEU A 14 -7.17 -26.62 14.01
CA LEU A 14 -7.95 -25.74 13.12
C LEU A 14 -7.48 -24.29 13.19
N ALA A 15 -7.09 -23.81 14.38
CA ALA A 15 -6.48 -22.50 14.57
C ALA A 15 -5.09 -22.40 13.93
N HIS A 16 -4.27 -23.47 13.95
CA HIS A 16 -2.99 -23.50 13.23
C HIS A 16 -3.17 -23.56 11.70
N LEU A 17 -4.19 -24.25 11.20
CA LEU A 17 -4.53 -24.29 9.76
C LEU A 17 -5.02 -22.92 9.23
N LEU A 18 -5.69 -22.11 10.06
CA LEU A 18 -6.07 -20.74 9.69
C LEU A 18 -4.90 -19.74 9.64
N MET A 19 -3.76 -20.05 10.28
CA MET A 19 -2.62 -19.14 10.40
C MET A 19 -1.63 -19.22 9.24
N ILE A 20 -1.87 -20.06 8.23
CA ILE A 20 -1.00 -20.17 7.03
C ILE A 20 -1.41 -19.17 5.93
N GLY A 21 -2.51 -18.44 6.12
CA GLY A 21 -2.88 -17.30 5.27
C GLY A 21 -2.06 -16.05 5.60
N GLY A 22 -0.76 -16.07 5.27
CA GLY A 22 0.05 -14.85 5.28
C GLY A 22 -0.66 -13.78 4.44
N CYS A 23 -0.78 -12.58 4.99
CA CYS A 23 -1.29 -11.40 4.28
C CYS A 23 -0.35 -11.09 3.10
N ALA A 24 -0.59 -11.76 1.98
CA ALA A 24 0.11 -11.60 0.72
C ALA A 24 -0.87 -11.10 -0.33
N ALA A 25 -0.35 -10.60 -1.45
CA ALA A 25 -1.20 -10.30 -2.60
C ALA A 25 -2.04 -11.54 -2.98
N PRO A 26 -3.28 -11.36 -3.49
CA PRO A 26 -4.10 -12.48 -3.94
C PRO A 26 -3.34 -13.36 -4.93
N GLY A 27 -3.49 -14.68 -4.81
CA GLY A 27 -2.82 -15.67 -5.66
C GLY A 27 -2.17 -16.79 -4.84
N GLN A 28 -2.10 -17.99 -5.41
CA GLN A 28 -1.48 -19.16 -4.80
C GLN A 28 -0.01 -19.31 -5.21
N THR A 29 0.36 -18.76 -6.36
CA THR A 29 1.74 -18.76 -6.88
C THR A 29 2.30 -17.35 -6.97
N ARG A 30 3.63 -17.24 -6.95
CA ARG A 30 4.34 -15.96 -7.16
C ARG A 30 3.91 -15.26 -8.44
N ASP A 31 3.72 -16.01 -9.53
CA ASP A 31 3.35 -15.43 -10.82
C ASP A 31 1.91 -14.92 -10.83
N GLU A 32 0.98 -15.64 -10.18
CA GLU A 32 -0.39 -15.16 -9.94
C GLU A 32 -0.41 -13.89 -9.09
N GLN A 33 0.36 -13.85 -8.01
CA GLN A 33 0.49 -12.68 -7.15
C GLN A 33 1.01 -11.47 -7.94
N ARG A 34 2.11 -11.64 -8.66
CA ARG A 34 2.67 -10.60 -9.55
C ARG A 34 1.66 -10.16 -10.61
N GLN A 35 0.86 -11.09 -11.17
CA GLN A 35 -0.19 -10.76 -12.14
C GLN A 35 -1.32 -9.93 -11.52
N ASN A 36 -1.78 -10.28 -10.32
CA ASN A 36 -2.81 -9.54 -9.60
C ASN A 36 -2.35 -8.14 -9.21
N ILE A 37 -1.08 -8.00 -8.82
CA ILE A 37 -0.46 -6.69 -8.58
C ILE A 37 -0.46 -5.85 -9.87
N ARG A 38 -0.04 -6.43 -11.00
CA ARG A 38 -0.06 -5.73 -12.31
C ARG A 38 -1.47 -5.35 -12.76
N GLN A 39 -2.47 -6.16 -12.45
CA GLN A 39 -3.87 -5.83 -12.73
C GLN A 39 -4.33 -4.64 -11.88
N THR A 40 -4.04 -4.68 -10.58
CA THR A 40 -4.35 -3.60 -9.64
C THR A 40 -3.68 -2.28 -10.04
N GLU A 41 -2.39 -2.32 -10.42
CA GLU A 41 -1.63 -1.20 -10.98
C GLU A 41 -2.39 -0.54 -12.15
N ARG A 42 -2.80 -1.33 -13.14
CA ARG A 42 -3.54 -0.81 -14.31
C ARG A 42 -4.86 -0.17 -13.92
N GLU A 43 -5.62 -0.80 -13.03
CA GLU A 43 -6.91 -0.28 -12.56
C GLU A 43 -6.77 1.07 -11.86
N VAL A 44 -5.81 1.19 -10.94
CA VAL A 44 -5.55 2.43 -10.21
C VAL A 44 -5.11 3.53 -11.16
N LEU A 45 -4.13 3.26 -12.05
CA LEU A 45 -3.67 4.25 -13.02
C LEU A 45 -4.79 4.70 -13.94
N ASN A 46 -5.60 3.77 -14.46
CA ASN A 46 -6.72 4.11 -15.34
C ASN A 46 -7.76 4.98 -14.62
N ALA A 47 -8.14 4.63 -13.40
CA ALA A 47 -9.08 5.41 -12.60
C ALA A 47 -8.53 6.82 -12.32
N LEU A 48 -7.27 6.92 -11.92
CA LEU A 48 -6.63 8.23 -11.67
C LEU A 48 -6.50 9.06 -12.95
N TYR A 49 -6.20 8.46 -14.10
CA TYR A 49 -6.13 9.17 -15.38
C TYR A 49 -7.50 9.64 -15.88
N GLN A 50 -8.58 8.94 -15.54
CA GLN A 50 -9.93 9.42 -15.83
C GLN A 50 -10.28 10.64 -14.96
N LEU A 51 -9.86 10.64 -13.70
CA LEU A 51 -10.12 11.73 -12.75
C LEU A 51 -9.20 12.94 -12.96
N LYS A 52 -7.94 12.71 -13.37
CA LYS A 52 -6.90 13.73 -13.60
C LYS A 52 -6.05 13.35 -14.83
N PRO A 53 -6.48 13.69 -16.06
CA PRO A 53 -5.80 13.29 -17.30
C PRO A 53 -4.32 13.70 -17.38
N ASP A 54 -3.96 14.87 -16.83
CA ASP A 54 -2.57 15.38 -16.81
C ASP A 54 -1.60 14.44 -16.11
N LEU A 55 -2.09 13.62 -15.18
CA LEU A 55 -1.30 12.66 -14.43
C LEU A 55 -0.62 11.63 -15.34
N ARG A 56 -1.21 11.34 -16.51
CA ARG A 56 -0.58 10.47 -17.51
C ARG A 56 0.76 11.02 -17.96
N ASN A 57 0.83 12.32 -18.21
CA ASN A 57 2.06 12.97 -18.65
C ASN A 57 3.07 13.07 -17.50
N ASP A 58 2.58 13.30 -16.28
CA ASP A 58 3.43 13.37 -15.09
C ASP A 58 4.09 12.04 -14.77
N VAL A 59 3.32 10.94 -14.78
CA VAL A 59 3.85 9.58 -14.58
C VAL A 59 4.83 9.21 -15.69
N ALA A 60 4.52 9.56 -16.95
CA ALA A 60 5.40 9.25 -18.08
C ALA A 60 6.76 9.98 -18.04
N ARG A 61 6.82 11.19 -17.46
CA ARG A 61 8.07 11.95 -17.33
C ARG A 61 8.87 11.58 -16.08
N ALA A 62 8.21 11.04 -15.06
CA ALA A 62 8.84 10.73 -13.79
C ALA A 62 9.98 9.69 -13.91
N PRO A 63 10.95 9.70 -12.99
CA PRO A 63 11.94 8.63 -12.81
C PRO A 63 11.31 7.25 -12.52
N GLY A 64 10.09 7.25 -11.99
CA GLY A 64 9.29 6.07 -11.74
C GLY A 64 8.05 6.42 -10.94
N TYR A 65 7.26 5.41 -10.60
CA TYR A 65 6.08 5.55 -9.76
C TYR A 65 5.87 4.29 -8.92
N ALA A 66 5.03 4.36 -7.90
CA ALA A 66 4.58 3.18 -7.17
C ALA A 66 3.06 3.19 -6.98
N VAL A 67 2.43 2.04 -7.13
CA VAL A 67 1.00 1.84 -6.89
C VAL A 67 0.80 0.86 -5.75
N PHE A 68 -0.08 1.20 -4.81
CA PHE A 68 -0.44 0.35 -3.69
C PHE A 68 -1.96 0.19 -3.58
N SER A 69 -2.37 -0.98 -3.11
CA SER A 69 -3.73 -1.26 -2.67
C SER A 69 -3.69 -2.00 -1.33
N ASN A 70 -4.66 -1.73 -0.46
CA ASN A 70 -4.80 -2.49 0.77
C ASN A 70 -5.61 -3.78 0.58
N VAL A 71 -5.41 -4.71 1.51
CA VAL A 71 -6.24 -5.89 1.77
C VAL A 71 -6.65 -5.77 3.22
N ASN A 72 -7.90 -5.36 3.46
CA ASN A 72 -8.32 -4.99 4.81
C ASN A 72 -9.05 -6.14 5.52
N VAL A 73 -8.63 -6.39 6.77
CA VAL A 73 -9.30 -7.22 7.78
C VAL A 73 -9.54 -6.32 8.99
N ASN A 74 -10.80 -5.98 9.26
CA ASN A 74 -11.14 -5.00 10.30
C ASN A 74 -11.36 -5.65 11.67
N LEU A 75 -10.85 -5.00 12.71
CA LEU A 75 -11.16 -5.26 14.12
C LEU A 75 -11.60 -3.95 14.82
N LEU A 76 -12.58 -4.05 15.72
CA LEU A 76 -13.42 -2.95 16.20
C LEU A 76 -12.74 -1.77 16.93
N LEU A 77 -11.48 -1.89 17.36
CA LEU A 77 -10.82 -0.90 18.26
C LEU A 77 -9.38 -0.52 17.89
N ALA A 78 -8.73 -1.27 17.00
CA ALA A 78 -7.42 -0.98 16.45
C ALA A 78 -7.37 -1.55 15.04
N SER A 79 -6.98 -0.73 14.05
CA SER A 79 -6.86 -1.16 12.66
C SER A 79 -5.39 -1.38 12.33
N ALA A 80 -5.03 -2.63 12.10
CA ALA A 80 -3.83 -2.99 11.35
C ALA A 80 -4.28 -3.39 9.96
N SER A 81 -3.90 -2.62 8.94
CA SER A 81 -4.14 -2.99 7.54
C SER A 81 -2.83 -3.44 6.91
N THR A 82 -2.93 -4.38 5.98
CA THR A 82 -1.80 -4.76 5.14
C THR A 82 -2.18 -4.51 3.69
N GLY A 83 -1.19 -4.49 2.82
CA GLY A 83 -1.42 -4.30 1.40
C GLY A 83 -0.22 -4.68 0.57
N TYR A 84 -0.39 -4.54 -0.73
CA TYR A 84 0.61 -4.89 -1.72
C TYR A 84 0.68 -3.81 -2.79
N GLY A 85 1.75 -3.83 -3.54
CA GLY A 85 1.97 -2.85 -4.59
C GLY A 85 3.17 -3.18 -5.46
N VAL A 86 3.46 -2.25 -6.36
CA VAL A 86 4.61 -2.31 -7.24
C VAL A 86 5.19 -0.92 -7.43
N ALA A 87 6.50 -0.80 -7.32
CA ALA A 87 7.26 0.33 -7.83
C ALA A 87 7.78 -0.01 -9.23
N VAL A 88 7.60 0.91 -10.18
CA VAL A 88 8.01 0.75 -11.57
C VAL A 88 8.97 1.88 -11.91
N SER A 89 10.20 1.52 -12.30
CA SER A 89 11.19 2.50 -12.75
C SER A 89 10.88 2.98 -14.17
N LYS A 90 11.52 4.08 -14.57
CA LYS A 90 11.47 4.57 -15.95
C LYS A 90 12.00 3.56 -16.97
N SER A 91 12.93 2.68 -16.58
CA SER A 91 13.42 1.59 -17.45
C SER A 91 12.44 0.42 -17.55
N GLY A 92 11.35 0.42 -16.76
CA GLY A 92 10.37 -0.66 -16.70
C GLY A 92 10.72 -1.76 -15.70
N GLU A 93 11.76 -1.58 -14.90
CA GLU A 93 12.07 -2.47 -13.78
C GLU A 93 10.94 -2.42 -12.75
N ARG A 94 10.53 -3.60 -12.27
CA ARG A 94 9.40 -3.76 -11.36
C ARG A 94 9.88 -4.32 -10.04
N THR A 95 9.69 -3.55 -8.98
CA THR A 95 9.89 -4.02 -7.61
C THR A 95 8.54 -4.20 -6.96
N TYR A 96 8.20 -5.43 -6.58
CA TYR A 96 6.99 -5.73 -5.83
C TYR A 96 7.19 -5.35 -4.36
N MET A 97 6.17 -4.76 -3.76
CA MET A 97 6.28 -4.16 -2.44
C MET A 97 5.08 -4.52 -1.57
N LYS A 98 5.31 -4.55 -0.26
CA LYS A 98 4.31 -4.70 0.78
C LYS A 98 4.08 -3.35 1.45
N MET A 99 2.87 -3.14 1.96
CA MET A 99 2.55 -2.03 2.84
C MET A 99 1.84 -2.52 4.10
N GLY A 100 2.00 -1.76 5.18
CA GLY A 100 1.37 -2.03 6.46
C GLY A 100 1.04 -0.72 7.14
N GLU A 101 -0.17 -0.61 7.65
CA GLU A 101 -0.66 0.57 8.36
C GLU A 101 -1.04 0.17 9.76
N VAL A 102 -0.58 0.96 10.73
CA VAL A 102 -1.04 0.87 12.12
C VAL A 102 -1.72 2.19 12.45
N GLY A 103 -3.03 2.13 12.64
CA GLY A 103 -3.86 3.28 12.99
C GLY A 103 -4.52 3.13 14.36
N VAL A 104 -4.64 4.26 15.08
CA VAL A 104 -5.48 4.37 16.28
C VAL A 104 -6.71 5.20 15.90
N GLY A 105 -7.89 4.57 15.89
CA GLY A 105 -9.14 5.26 15.55
C GLY A 105 -10.37 4.36 15.64
N LEU A 106 -11.48 4.93 16.12
CA LEU A 106 -12.80 4.33 16.09
C LEU A 106 -13.37 4.50 14.67
N GLY A 107 -13.35 3.45 13.86
CA GLY A 107 -13.86 3.51 12.49
C GLY A 107 -14.41 2.18 12.03
N LEU A 108 -15.74 2.08 11.93
CA LEU A 108 -16.42 1.06 11.15
C LEU A 108 -16.39 1.52 9.70
N GLY A 109 -15.49 0.97 8.89
CA GLY A 109 -15.45 1.33 7.48
C GLY A 109 -14.51 0.43 6.70
N ILE A 110 -15.02 -0.15 5.61
CA ILE A 110 -14.20 -0.63 4.51
C ILE A 110 -13.56 0.64 3.94
N LYS A 111 -12.26 0.85 4.18
CA LYS A 111 -11.52 1.86 3.43
C LYS A 111 -10.83 1.11 2.32
N ASP A 112 -11.39 1.14 1.12
CA ASP A 112 -10.65 0.83 -0.09
C ASP A 112 -9.57 1.90 -0.23
N PHE A 113 -8.33 1.52 0.09
CA PHE A 113 -7.18 2.40 -0.03
C PHE A 113 -6.40 2.01 -1.27
N ARG A 114 -6.33 2.93 -2.22
CA ARG A 114 -5.49 2.82 -3.40
C ARG A 114 -4.68 4.10 -3.50
N ALA A 115 -3.38 3.98 -3.74
CA ALA A 115 -2.50 5.14 -3.83
C ALA A 115 -1.51 5.02 -4.99
N LEU A 116 -1.26 6.16 -5.64
CA LEU A 116 -0.18 6.36 -6.61
C LEU A 116 0.84 7.32 -6.02
N PHE A 117 2.10 6.90 -6.01
CA PHE A 117 3.26 7.71 -5.68
C PHE A 117 3.99 8.01 -6.99
N VAL A 118 4.26 9.29 -7.25
CA VAL A 118 5.09 9.74 -8.37
C VAL A 118 6.36 10.33 -7.78
N PHE A 119 7.52 9.78 -8.12
CA PHE A 119 8.80 10.21 -7.57
C PHE A 119 9.32 11.44 -8.33
N ASP A 120 9.88 12.42 -7.63
CA ASP A 120 10.43 13.63 -8.27
C ASP A 120 11.88 13.42 -8.74
N SER A 121 12.62 12.45 -8.17
CA SER A 121 14.01 12.14 -8.58
C SER A 121 14.33 10.63 -8.51
N PRO A 122 15.33 10.14 -9.27
CA PRO A 122 15.80 8.75 -9.16
C PRO A 122 16.23 8.36 -7.74
N GLU A 123 16.88 9.28 -7.02
CA GLU A 123 17.38 9.05 -5.66
C GLU A 123 16.23 8.91 -4.65
N VAL A 124 15.10 9.62 -4.87
CA VAL A 124 13.90 9.43 -4.07
C VAL A 124 13.31 8.05 -4.31
N MET A 125 13.21 7.63 -5.57
CA MET A 125 12.70 6.32 -5.93
C MET A 125 13.57 5.19 -5.36
N GLU A 126 14.89 5.27 -5.56
CA GLU A 126 15.85 4.28 -5.06
C GLU A 126 15.76 4.17 -3.54
N ARG A 127 15.72 5.31 -2.83
CA ARG A 127 15.56 5.32 -1.37
C ARG A 127 14.26 4.65 -0.94
N PHE A 128 13.15 4.94 -1.63
CA PHE A 128 11.84 4.35 -1.33
C PHE A 128 11.86 2.82 -1.52
N VAL A 129 12.46 2.34 -2.60
CA VAL A 129 12.53 0.91 -2.93
C VAL A 129 13.49 0.15 -2.01
N GLU A 130 14.69 0.68 -1.77
CA GLU A 130 15.75 -0.02 -1.04
C GLU A 130 15.59 0.07 0.47
N ARG A 131 15.20 1.24 0.99
CA ARG A 131 15.10 1.46 2.44
C ARG A 131 13.67 1.32 2.95
N GLY A 132 12.70 1.23 2.04
CA GLY A 132 11.30 1.42 2.37
C GLY A 132 11.02 2.89 2.71
N TRP A 133 9.77 3.15 3.09
CA TRP A 133 9.35 4.47 3.53
C TRP A 133 8.27 4.35 4.59
N SER A 134 8.30 5.26 5.58
CA SER A 134 7.34 5.29 6.68
C SER A 134 6.82 6.71 6.84
N PHE A 135 5.53 6.91 6.61
CA PHE A 135 4.90 8.19 6.83
C PHE A 135 4.66 8.41 8.33
N GLY A 136 5.35 9.40 8.90
CA GLY A 136 5.35 9.68 10.33
C GLY A 136 6.56 9.17 11.11
N GLY A 137 7.43 8.36 10.50
CA GLY A 137 8.67 7.87 11.14
C GLY A 137 9.82 8.89 11.16
N HIS A 138 9.78 9.87 10.25
CA HIS A 138 10.66 11.03 10.26
C HIS A 138 9.88 12.20 10.88
N ALA A 139 10.30 12.69 12.04
CA ALA A 139 9.65 13.78 12.76
C ALA A 139 9.38 15.01 11.85
N ASP A 140 10.31 15.28 10.93
CA ASP A 140 10.21 16.39 9.97
C ASP A 140 9.19 16.17 8.84
N ALA A 141 8.97 14.93 8.39
CA ALA A 141 8.00 14.63 7.33
C ALA A 141 6.56 14.75 7.85
N ALA A 142 6.33 14.33 9.10
CA ALA A 142 5.04 14.48 9.76
C ALA A 142 4.67 15.95 10.00
N ALA A 143 5.65 16.76 10.44
CA ALA A 143 5.46 18.18 10.68
C ALA A 143 5.24 18.96 9.37
N LYS A 144 6.06 18.69 8.33
CA LYS A 144 5.89 19.33 7.01
C LYS A 144 4.59 18.92 6.31
N ALA A 145 4.09 17.71 6.52
CA ALA A 145 2.78 17.29 6.02
C ALA A 145 1.63 18.05 6.72
N GLN A 146 1.81 18.48 7.97
CA GLN A 146 0.84 19.34 8.66
C GLN A 146 0.91 20.80 8.19
N ASP A 147 2.12 21.33 7.97
CA ASP A 147 2.32 22.73 7.56
C ASP A 147 2.14 22.98 6.05
N LYS A 148 2.38 21.99 5.20
CA LYS A 148 2.24 22.06 3.73
C LYS A 148 1.10 21.22 3.18
N GLY A 149 0.28 20.61 4.05
CA GLY A 149 -0.86 19.78 3.70
C GLY A 149 -2.04 20.55 3.12
N VAL A 150 -1.81 21.45 2.17
CA VAL A 150 -2.87 21.96 1.32
C VAL A 150 -3.01 20.95 0.19
N ALA A 151 -4.06 20.14 0.24
CA ALA A 151 -4.48 19.29 -0.87
C ALA A 151 -4.89 20.18 -2.06
N VAL A 152 -3.93 20.74 -2.78
CA VAL A 152 -4.19 21.51 -4.00
C VAL A 152 -4.39 20.50 -5.12
N GLY A 153 -5.62 20.30 -5.56
CA GLY A 153 -5.92 19.44 -6.72
C GLY A 153 -5.71 17.93 -6.49
N GLY A 154 -5.84 17.46 -5.25
CA GLY A 154 -5.92 16.03 -4.88
C GLY A 154 -4.60 15.31 -4.64
N GLU A 155 -3.47 16.03 -4.56
CA GLU A 155 -2.14 15.46 -4.34
C GLU A 155 -1.48 15.96 -3.04
N VAL A 156 -0.57 15.16 -2.48
CA VAL A 156 0.35 15.56 -1.39
C VAL A 156 1.77 15.47 -1.87
N VAL A 157 2.54 16.52 -1.63
CA VAL A 157 3.99 16.51 -1.81
C VAL A 157 4.66 16.15 -0.49
N VAL A 158 5.33 15.00 -0.42
CA VAL A 158 6.06 14.54 0.77
C VAL A 158 7.37 13.88 0.37
N ASP A 159 8.48 14.27 1.01
CA ASP A 159 9.83 13.69 0.81
C ASP A 159 10.28 13.55 -0.66
N GLY A 160 9.85 14.46 -1.54
CA GLY A 160 10.14 14.44 -2.98
C GLY A 160 9.24 13.48 -3.79
N MET A 161 8.03 13.24 -3.30
CA MET A 161 7.03 12.40 -3.93
C MET A 161 5.69 13.12 -3.97
N ARG A 162 4.98 12.98 -5.08
CA ARG A 162 3.57 13.35 -5.21
C ARG A 162 2.70 12.12 -4.99
N VAL A 163 1.80 12.20 -4.02
CA VAL A 163 0.94 11.08 -3.63
C VAL A 163 -0.52 11.40 -3.94
N TYR A 164 -1.16 10.52 -4.71
CA TYR A 164 -2.57 10.61 -5.07
C TYR A 164 -3.29 9.43 -4.44
N GLN A 165 -4.30 9.72 -3.62
CA GLN A 165 -5.14 8.70 -3.02
C GLN A 165 -6.46 8.59 -3.78
N LEU A 166 -6.79 7.38 -4.20
CA LEU A 166 -8.06 7.03 -4.83
C LEU A 166 -8.99 6.41 -3.78
N THR A 167 -10.20 6.96 -3.69
CA THR A 167 -11.30 6.51 -2.82
C THR A 167 -12.54 6.20 -3.66
N GLU A 168 -13.57 5.58 -3.07
CA GLU A 168 -14.86 5.34 -3.75
C GLU A 168 -15.49 6.63 -4.32
N SER A 169 -15.31 7.75 -3.62
CA SER A 169 -15.82 9.07 -4.03
C SER A 169 -14.93 9.81 -5.04
N GLY A 170 -13.83 9.21 -5.50
CA GLY A 170 -12.85 9.85 -6.39
C GLY A 170 -11.52 10.13 -5.72
N ILE A 171 -10.76 11.11 -6.22
CA ILE A 171 -9.48 11.51 -5.62
C ILE A 171 -9.79 12.29 -4.34
N ALA A 172 -9.54 11.65 -3.20
CA ALA A 172 -9.73 12.28 -1.90
C ALA A 172 -8.52 11.98 -1.04
N LEU A 173 -7.91 13.05 -0.53
CA LEU A 173 -6.90 12.92 0.49
C LEU A 173 -7.58 12.96 1.85
N GLN A 174 -7.77 11.78 2.45
CA GLN A 174 -8.04 11.72 3.88
C GLN A 174 -6.71 11.68 4.62
N ALA A 175 -6.60 12.42 5.73
CA ALA A 175 -5.41 12.56 6.57
C ALA A 175 -5.00 11.26 7.30
N THR A 176 -4.90 10.14 6.58
CA THR A 176 -4.75 8.77 7.10
C THR A 176 -3.54 8.08 6.47
N LEU A 177 -2.44 8.80 6.24
CA LEU A 177 -1.15 8.16 5.91
C LEU A 177 -0.28 7.97 7.15
N LYS A 178 -0.66 8.54 8.30
CA LYS A 178 0.09 8.40 9.57
C LYS A 178 0.11 6.94 10.00
N GLY A 179 1.31 6.40 10.19
CA GLY A 179 1.49 5.01 10.65
C GLY A 179 1.57 3.99 9.52
N THR A 180 1.65 4.43 8.26
CA THR A 180 1.88 3.53 7.11
C THR A 180 3.36 3.36 6.82
N LYS A 181 3.77 2.11 6.61
CA LYS A 181 5.11 1.70 6.17
C LYS A 181 5.00 0.94 4.85
N TYR A 182 5.99 1.14 3.99
CA TYR A 182 6.15 0.50 2.69
C TYR A 182 7.53 -0.14 2.63
N TRP A 183 7.63 -1.36 2.10
CA TRP A 183 8.89 -2.09 2.00
C TRP A 183 8.88 -3.09 0.85
N LYS A 184 10.07 -3.45 0.36
CA LYS A 184 10.27 -4.45 -0.69
C LYS A 184 9.73 -5.82 -0.25
N ASP A 185 9.00 -6.49 -1.14
CA ASP A 185 8.53 -7.85 -0.88
C ASP A 185 9.59 -8.87 -1.30
N SER A 186 10.35 -9.40 -0.34
CA SER A 186 11.41 -10.36 -0.64
C SER A 186 10.91 -11.62 -1.34
N GLU A 187 9.63 -11.99 -1.20
CA GLU A 187 9.08 -13.21 -1.80
C GLU A 187 8.75 -13.05 -3.30
N LEU A 188 8.60 -11.81 -3.75
CA LEU A 188 8.16 -11.49 -5.11
C LEU A 188 9.26 -10.88 -5.98
N ASN A 189 10.47 -10.69 -5.47
CA ASN A 189 11.56 -9.99 -6.18
C ASN A 189 12.81 -10.85 -6.47
N PHE A 190 12.70 -12.17 -6.35
CA PHE A 190 13.73 -13.10 -6.84
C PHE A 190 13.17 -13.92 -8.01
N ASP A 191 14.08 -14.48 -8.82
CA ASP A 191 13.77 -15.37 -9.93
C ASP A 191 13.82 -16.84 -9.49
#